data_AF-A0A7S1E3J9-F1
#
_entry.id   AF-A0A7S1E3J9-F1
#
_cell.length_a   1.000
_cell.length_b   1.000
_cell.length_c   1.000
_cell.angle_alpha   90.00
_cell.angle_beta   90.00
_cell.angle_gamma   90.00
#
_symmetry.space_group_name_H-M   'P 1'
#
loop_
_entity.id
_entity.type
_entity.pdbx_description
1 polymer ?
#
loop_
_entity_poly.entity_id
_entity_poly.type
_entity_poly.pdbx_seq_one_letter_code
_entity_poly.pdbx_strand_id
1 'polypeptide(L)'
;SIASFTLNYVPGGRKVDLRRFSLKVGDLEFSTEEVNDMEQLIVSLSMEITDESRRKKVEELFHEEFSKPNEEQNRFAALFDAVLMVAGERVQSDARRRALEKSFEKESPTRGEPAKEEERKGFMDGTNEERQLWAMVDLMVQTKTIVK
;
A
#
# COMPACT_ATOMS: atom_id res chain seq x y z
N SER A 1 24.71 12.61 7.80
CA SER A 1 24.65 11.16 7.51
C SER A 1 23.37 10.84 6.79
N ILE A 2 23.44 10.48 5.50
CA ILE A 2 22.28 10.03 4.72
C ILE A 2 22.33 8.50 4.76
N ALA A 3 21.36 7.89 5.45
CA ALA A 3 21.27 6.44 5.57
C ALA A 3 20.94 5.86 4.18
N SER A 4 21.90 5.09 3.63
CA SER A 4 21.70 4.31 2.42
C SER A 4 21.01 3.01 2.80
N PHE A 5 19.71 2.88 2.53
CA PHE A 5 19.01 1.61 2.64
C PHE A 5 19.19 0.82 1.35
N THR A 6 20.04 -0.21 1.40
CA THR A 6 20.19 -1.20 0.33
C THR A 6 19.29 -2.37 0.67
N LEU A 7 18.15 -2.49 -0.03
CA LEU A 7 17.37 -3.74 -0.01
C LEU A 7 17.76 -4.56 -1.24
N ASN A 8 18.49 -5.64 -1.00
CA ASN A 8 18.87 -6.62 -2.01
C ASN A 8 17.71 -7.59 -2.27
N TYR A 9 17.48 -7.82 -3.58
CA TYR A 9 16.99 -9.05 -4.20
C TYR A 9 15.48 -9.25 -4.40
N VAL A 10 15.09 -9.20 -5.69
CA VAL A 10 13.89 -9.84 -6.26
C VAL A 10 14.38 -10.91 -7.26
N PRO A 11 14.03 -12.19 -7.10
CA PRO A 11 14.30 -13.19 -8.13
C PRO A 11 13.33 -12.96 -9.29
N GLY A 12 13.83 -12.53 -10.45
CA GLY A 12 12.99 -12.19 -11.61
C GLY A 12 13.52 -11.13 -12.58
N GLY A 13 14.77 -10.67 -12.42
CA GLY A 13 15.51 -10.12 -13.56
C GLY A 13 15.04 -8.78 -14.13
N ARG A 14 14.55 -7.85 -13.31
CA ARG A 14 14.67 -6.41 -13.61
C ARG A 14 15.35 -5.73 -12.43
N LYS A 15 16.62 -5.36 -12.61
CA LYS A 15 17.35 -4.49 -11.70
C LYS A 15 16.74 -3.09 -11.83
N VAL A 16 15.83 -2.76 -10.93
CA VAL A 16 15.23 -1.43 -10.82
C VAL A 16 16.19 -0.62 -9.94
N ASP A 17 17.05 0.18 -10.58
CA ASP A 17 17.97 1.08 -9.90
C ASP A 17 17.18 2.26 -9.27
N LEU A 18 16.83 2.13 -7.99
CA LEU A 18 15.96 3.04 -7.24
C LEU A 18 16.49 4.48 -7.08
N ARG A 19 17.66 4.82 -7.64
CA ARG A 19 18.26 6.17 -7.51
C ARG A 19 17.88 7.13 -8.64
N ARG A 20 17.01 6.70 -9.58
CA ARG A 20 16.69 7.49 -10.79
C ARG A 20 15.31 7.19 -11.40
N PHE A 21 14.31 6.89 -10.57
CA PHE A 21 12.96 6.63 -11.07
C PHE A 21 12.11 7.89 -11.04
N SER A 22 11.90 8.48 -12.22
CA SER A 22 10.66 9.21 -12.50
C SER A 22 9.56 8.18 -12.80
N LEU A 23 8.37 8.40 -12.25
CA LEU A 23 7.21 7.60 -12.61
C LEU A 23 6.60 8.20 -13.88
N LYS A 24 6.32 7.35 -14.87
CA LYS A 24 5.66 7.77 -16.12
C LYS A 24 4.28 7.14 -16.20
N VAL A 25 3.26 7.98 -16.37
CA VAL A 25 1.87 7.57 -16.56
C VAL A 25 1.36 8.27 -17.81
N GLY A 26 1.27 7.54 -18.92
CA GLY A 26 1.02 8.15 -20.24
C GLY A 26 2.13 9.15 -20.59
N ASP A 27 1.73 10.39 -20.92
CA ASP A 27 2.64 11.50 -21.24
C ASP A 27 3.11 12.29 -20.01
N LEU A 28 2.64 11.93 -18.81
CA LEU A 28 2.99 12.60 -17.57
C LEU A 28 4.23 11.96 -16.93
N GLU A 29 5.19 12.80 -16.55
CA GLU A 29 6.38 12.41 -15.81
C GLU A 29 6.35 13.03 -14.41
N PHE A 30 6.56 12.20 -13.40
CA PHE A 30 6.55 12.56 -11.99
C PHE A 30 7.94 12.36 -11.39
N SER A 31 8.37 13.33 -10.61
CA SER A 31 9.60 13.25 -9.84
C SER A 31 9.51 12.21 -8.73
N THR A 32 10.66 11.76 -8.26
CA THR A 32 10.72 10.82 -7.12
C THR A 32 10.14 11.43 -5.84
N GLU A 33 10.25 12.75 -5.67
CA GLU A 33 9.66 13.48 -4.53
C GLU A 33 8.13 13.42 -4.59
N GLU A 34 7.53 13.76 -5.74
CA GLU A 34 6.07 13.65 -5.94
C GLU A 34 5.54 12.23 -5.67
N VAL A 35 6.27 11.21 -6.13
CA VAL A 35 5.90 9.81 -5.91
C VAL A 35 5.97 9.44 -4.43
N ASN A 36 7.01 9.87 -3.72
CA ASN A 36 7.18 9.60 -2.30
C ASN A 36 6.12 10.30 -1.46
N ASP A 37 5.82 11.55 -1.77
CA ASP A 37 4.80 12.33 -1.06
C ASP A 37 3.42 11.71 -1.26
N MET A 38 3.12 11.26 -2.48
CA MET A 38 1.88 10.54 -2.78
C MET A 38 1.81 9.19 -2.07
N GLU A 39 2.93 8.45 -1.98
CA GLU A 39 2.97 7.17 -1.26
C GLU A 39 2.70 7.38 0.23
N GLN A 40 3.32 8.39 0.85
CA GLN A 40 3.06 8.75 2.23
C GLN A 40 1.59 9.15 2.46
N LEU A 41 1.01 9.91 1.53
CA LEU A 41 -0.40 10.28 1.58
C LEU A 41 -1.31 9.05 1.57
N ILE A 42 -1.13 8.13 0.62
CA ILE A 42 -1.92 6.90 0.52
C ILE A 42 -1.77 6.02 1.75
N VAL A 43 -0.55 5.85 2.26
CA VAL A 43 -0.30 5.09 3.49
C VAL A 43 -1.02 5.76 4.66
N SER A 44 -0.95 7.10 4.79
CA SER A 44 -1.64 7.82 5.86
C SER A 44 -3.16 7.63 5.81
N LEU A 45 -3.75 7.69 4.61
CA LEU A 45 -5.19 7.44 4.40
C LEU A 45 -5.57 6.00 4.75
N SER A 46 -4.68 5.04 4.47
CA SER A 46 -4.93 3.62 4.79
C SER A 46 -4.87 3.32 6.29
N MET A 47 -4.25 4.20 7.09
CA MET A 47 -4.13 4.06 8.55
C MET A 47 -5.27 4.73 9.32
N GLU A 48 -6.23 5.34 8.62
CA GLU A 48 -7.41 5.95 9.24
C GLU A 48 -8.21 4.94 10.04
N ILE A 49 -8.64 5.35 11.23
CA ILE A 49 -9.28 4.47 12.23
C ILE A 49 -10.64 3.97 11.74
N THR A 50 -11.39 4.81 11.02
CA THR A 50 -12.73 4.47 10.52
C THR A 50 -12.85 4.71 9.02
N ASP A 51 -13.70 3.93 8.37
CA ASP A 51 -13.98 4.07 6.94
C ASP A 51 -14.61 5.43 6.62
N GLU A 52 -15.44 5.95 7.53
CA GLU A 52 -16.07 7.27 7.39
C GLU A 52 -15.03 8.40 7.44
N SER A 53 -14.06 8.36 8.36
CA SER A 53 -13.01 9.38 8.42
C SER A 53 -12.12 9.34 7.20
N ARG A 54 -11.78 8.13 6.73
CA ARG A 54 -11.03 7.93 5.48
C ARG A 54 -11.77 8.50 4.27
N ARG A 55 -13.04 8.14 4.10
CA ARG A 55 -13.90 8.65 3.00
C ARG A 55 -13.97 10.15 2.98
N LYS A 56 -14.22 10.76 4.15
CA LYS A 56 -14.29 12.21 4.27
C LYS A 56 -12.98 12.88 3.89
N LYS A 57 -11.83 12.36 4.35
CA LYS A 57 -10.51 12.91 3.99
C LYS A 57 -10.21 12.78 2.50
N VAL A 58 -10.58 11.67 1.89
CA VAL A 58 -10.42 11.44 0.44
C VAL A 58 -11.30 12.40 -0.33
N GLU A 59 -12.54 12.59 0.09
CA GLU A 59 -13.47 13.55 -0.53
C GLU A 59 -12.94 14.98 -0.43
N GLU A 60 -12.48 15.41 0.75
CA GLU A 60 -11.88 16.74 0.97
C GLU A 60 -10.63 16.93 0.10
N LEU A 61 -9.74 15.94 0.06
CA LEU A 61 -8.53 15.95 -0.76
C LEU A 61 -8.87 16.09 -2.26
N PHE A 62 -9.79 15.26 -2.77
CA PHE A 62 -10.19 15.33 -4.17
C PHE A 62 -10.93 16.64 -4.47
N HIS A 63 -11.75 17.15 -3.55
CA HIS A 63 -12.43 18.44 -3.75
C HIS A 63 -11.43 19.61 -3.81
N GLU A 64 -10.39 19.60 -2.98
CA GLU A 64 -9.33 20.60 -3.02
C GLU A 64 -8.54 20.52 -4.34
N GLU A 65 -8.11 19.33 -4.72
CA GLU A 65 -7.33 19.12 -5.96
C GLU A 65 -8.15 19.39 -7.22
N PHE A 66 -9.46 19.10 -7.21
CA PHE A 66 -10.38 19.38 -8.33
C PHE A 66 -10.85 20.83 -8.39
N SER A 67 -10.43 21.68 -7.44
CA SER A 67 -10.60 23.13 -7.56
C SER A 67 -9.49 23.78 -8.40
N LYS A 68 -8.40 23.05 -8.67
CA LYS A 68 -7.25 23.50 -9.46
C LYS A 68 -7.53 23.42 -10.98
N PRO A 69 -6.69 24.02 -11.84
CA PRO A 69 -6.86 23.93 -13.30
C PRO A 69 -6.88 22.47 -13.78
N ASN A 70 -7.66 22.18 -14.83
CA ASN A 70 -7.87 20.81 -15.36
C ASN A 70 -6.58 20.00 -15.59
N GLU A 71 -5.48 20.65 -15.98
CA GLU A 71 -4.18 19.98 -16.17
C GLU A 71 -3.61 19.42 -14.85
N GLU A 72 -3.74 20.18 -13.76
CA GLU A 72 -3.30 19.78 -12.43
C GLU A 72 -4.20 18.69 -11.84
N GLN A 73 -5.51 18.74 -12.11
CA GLN A 73 -6.46 17.70 -11.70
C GLN A 73 -6.10 16.34 -12.31
N ASN A 74 -5.88 16.32 -13.64
CA ASN A 74 -5.51 15.12 -14.38
C ASN A 74 -4.15 14.59 -13.91
N ARG A 75 -3.20 15.49 -13.63
CA ARG A 75 -1.89 15.13 -13.10
C ARG A 75 -1.98 14.49 -11.72
N PHE A 76 -2.78 15.07 -10.81
CA PHE A 76 -3.02 14.51 -9.48
C PHE A 76 -3.69 13.14 -9.56
N ALA A 77 -4.80 13.02 -10.30
CA ALA A 77 -5.55 11.77 -10.42
C ALA A 77 -4.69 10.64 -10.99
N ALA A 78 -3.88 10.93 -12.02
CA ALA A 78 -2.96 9.95 -12.62
C ALA A 78 -1.87 9.50 -11.64
N LEU A 79 -1.29 10.42 -10.86
CA LEU A 79 -0.28 10.08 -9.85
C LEU A 79 -0.90 9.26 -8.71
N PHE A 80 -2.05 9.70 -8.21
CA PHE A 80 -2.76 9.04 -7.12
C PHE A 80 -3.10 7.59 -7.48
N ASP A 81 -3.70 7.35 -8.65
CA ASP A 81 -4.05 6.00 -9.11
C ASP A 81 -2.81 5.11 -9.29
N ALA A 82 -1.76 5.64 -9.93
CA ALA A 82 -0.54 4.88 -10.17
C ALA A 82 0.17 4.48 -8.87
N VAL A 83 0.30 5.41 -7.91
CA VAL A 83 0.94 5.11 -6.63
C VAL A 83 0.06 4.21 -5.77
N LEU A 84 -1.26 4.35 -5.82
CA LEU A 84 -2.19 3.47 -5.09
C LEU A 84 -2.10 2.03 -5.57
N MET A 85 -1.98 1.80 -6.88
CA MET A 85 -1.75 0.46 -7.43
C MET A 85 -0.44 -0.15 -6.92
N VAL A 86 0.66 0.61 -6.97
CA VAL A 86 1.98 0.13 -6.52
C VAL A 86 1.99 -0.15 -5.01
N ALA A 87 1.39 0.73 -4.21
CA ALA A 87 1.26 0.54 -2.77
C ALA A 87 0.40 -0.70 -2.45
N GLY A 88 -0.71 -0.90 -3.17
CA GLY A 88 -1.56 -2.08 -3.05
C GLY A 88 -0.81 -3.38 -3.35
N GLU A 89 -0.04 -3.43 -4.44
CA GLU A 89 0.80 -4.58 -4.79
C GLU A 89 1.85 -4.88 -3.71
N ARG A 90 2.49 -3.85 -3.15
CA ARG A 90 3.45 -3.99 -2.04
C ARG A 90 2.81 -4.61 -0.81
N VAL A 91 1.66 -4.08 -0.36
CA VAL A 91 0.96 -4.63 0.82
C VAL A 91 0.51 -6.07 0.57
N GLN A 92 -0.01 -6.39 -0.62
CA GLN A 92 -0.36 -7.77 -0.97
C GLN A 92 0.85 -8.71 -0.98
N SER A 93 1.99 -8.25 -1.50
CA SER A 93 3.23 -9.02 -1.52
C SER A 93 3.75 -9.27 -0.10
N ASP A 94 3.74 -8.24 0.74
CA ASP A 94 4.17 -8.33 2.13
C ASP A 94 3.25 -9.26 2.95
N ALA A 95 1.94 -9.16 2.75
CA ALA A 95 0.97 -10.07 3.38
C ALA A 95 1.22 -11.54 2.96
N ARG A 96 1.47 -11.79 1.67
CA ARG A 96 1.83 -13.13 1.16
C ARG A 96 3.14 -13.64 1.75
N ARG A 97 4.18 -12.79 1.83
CA ARG A 97 5.48 -13.15 2.42
C ARG A 97 5.34 -13.54 3.89
N ARG A 98 4.64 -12.72 4.69
CA ARG A 98 4.43 -13.00 6.13
C ARG A 98 3.59 -14.27 6.36
N ALA A 99 2.62 -14.55 5.50
CA ALA A 99 1.85 -15.79 5.58
C ALA A 99 2.74 -17.03 5.35
N LEU A 100 3.68 -16.95 4.39
CA LEU A 100 4.67 -18.01 4.17
C LEU A 100 5.61 -18.17 5.36
N GLU A 101 6.15 -17.08 5.90
CA GLU A 101 7.03 -17.11 7.10
C GLU A 101 6.33 -17.77 8.30
N LYS A 102 5.05 -17.42 8.55
CA LYS A 102 4.24 -18.07 9.61
C LYS A 102 4.00 -19.56 9.39
N SER A 103 4.00 -20.05 8.14
CA SER A 103 3.91 -21.49 7.88
C SER A 103 5.23 -22.23 8.13
N PHE A 104 6.38 -21.58 7.88
CA PHE A 104 7.69 -22.18 8.14
C PHE A 104 8.05 -22.26 9.63
N GLU A 105 7.61 -21.29 10.45
CA GLU A 105 7.85 -21.33 11.90
C GLU A 105 7.03 -22.42 12.63
N LYS A 106 5.87 -22.81 12.08
CA LYS A 106 5.03 -23.89 12.64
C LYS A 106 5.53 -25.30 12.32
N GLU A 107 6.55 -25.45 11.49
CA GLU A 107 7.11 -26.76 11.11
C GLU A 107 8.40 -27.14 11.84
N SER A 108 8.79 -26.43 12.91
CA SER A 108 9.83 -26.93 13.83
C SER A 108 9.25 -28.08 14.67
N PRO A 109 9.66 -29.35 14.48
CA PRO A 109 9.06 -30.48 15.18
C PRO A 109 9.70 -30.58 16.56
N THR A 110 9.18 -29.84 17.54
CA THR A 110 9.47 -30.15 18.94
C THR A 110 8.69 -31.42 19.29
N ARG A 111 9.40 -32.54 19.18
CA ARG A 111 8.93 -33.89 19.49
C ARG A 111 8.55 -33.99 20.97
N GLY A 112 7.24 -33.98 21.25
CA GLY A 112 6.66 -34.59 22.44
C GLY A 112 5.83 -33.64 23.32
N GLU A 113 4.51 -33.70 23.16
CA GLU A 113 3.51 -33.98 24.22
C GLU A 113 2.08 -33.80 23.67
N PRO A 114 1.08 -34.63 24.04
CA PRO A 114 -0.26 -34.54 23.50
C PRO A 114 -1.16 -33.58 24.30
N ALA A 115 -1.91 -32.79 23.53
CA ALA A 115 -3.24 -32.25 23.83
C ALA A 115 -3.40 -31.34 25.07
N LYS A 116 -3.33 -30.03 24.83
CA LYS A 116 -4.41 -29.14 25.27
C LYS A 116 -4.95 -28.38 24.07
N GLU A 117 -6.24 -28.56 23.89
CA GLU A 117 -7.13 -27.83 23.00
C GLU A 117 -7.16 -26.37 23.44
N GLU A 118 -6.09 -25.64 23.11
CA GLU A 118 -6.09 -24.18 23.23
C GLU A 118 -6.95 -23.63 22.10
N GLU A 119 -8.11 -23.13 22.54
CA GLU A 119 -8.97 -22.22 21.83
C GLU A 119 -8.20 -21.40 20.79
N ARG A 120 -8.62 -21.55 19.54
CA ARG A 120 -8.16 -20.82 18.37
C ARG A 120 -8.41 -19.31 18.54
N LYS A 121 -7.58 -18.64 19.34
CA LYS A 121 -7.49 -17.17 19.45
C LYS A 121 -6.27 -16.61 18.72
N GLY A 122 -5.79 -17.33 17.72
CA GLY A 122 -4.75 -16.86 16.79
C GLY A 122 -5.27 -16.02 15.62
N PHE A 123 -6.51 -15.53 15.67
CA PHE A 123 -7.15 -14.76 14.59
C PHE A 123 -6.90 -13.25 14.67
N MET A 124 -6.02 -12.77 15.56
CA MET A 124 -5.85 -11.33 15.80
C MET A 124 -4.65 -10.67 15.10
N ASP A 125 -3.72 -11.44 14.53
CA ASP A 125 -2.60 -10.87 13.76
C ASP A 125 -2.92 -10.61 12.27
N GLY A 126 -4.12 -10.98 11.81
CA GLY A 126 -4.59 -10.58 10.47
C GLY A 126 -5.16 -9.16 10.45
N THR A 127 -5.30 -8.49 11.60
CA THR A 127 -6.23 -7.36 11.73
C THR A 127 -5.76 -6.05 11.09
N ASN A 128 -4.46 -5.74 11.07
CA ASN A 128 -4.01 -4.43 10.58
C ASN A 128 -3.71 -4.44 9.08
N GLU A 129 -3.02 -5.46 8.58
CA GLU A 129 -2.69 -5.58 7.16
C GLU A 129 -3.92 -5.89 6.31
N GLU A 130 -4.84 -6.72 6.80
CA GLU A 130 -6.11 -6.99 6.12
C GLU A 130 -6.97 -5.72 6.09
N ARG A 131 -7.04 -4.96 7.20
CA ARG A 131 -7.68 -3.64 7.20
C ARG A 131 -7.03 -2.68 6.22
N GLN A 132 -5.70 -2.66 6.14
CA GLN A 132 -4.98 -1.79 5.22
C GLN A 132 -5.27 -2.16 3.76
N LEU A 133 -5.33 -3.46 3.44
CA LEU A 133 -5.73 -3.95 2.11
C LEU A 133 -7.16 -3.53 1.78
N TRP A 134 -8.10 -3.72 2.70
CA TRP A 134 -9.49 -3.29 2.52
C TRP A 134 -9.60 -1.78 2.35
N ALA A 135 -8.83 -0.99 3.12
CA ALA A 135 -8.76 0.46 2.97
C ALA A 135 -8.22 0.86 1.59
N MET A 136 -7.17 0.20 1.10
CA MET A 136 -6.64 0.46 -0.25
C MET A 136 -7.64 0.11 -1.35
N VAL A 137 -8.37 -1.00 -1.23
CA VAL A 137 -9.44 -1.36 -2.18
C VAL A 137 -10.56 -0.33 -2.16
N ASP A 138 -10.97 0.12 -0.97
CA ASP A 138 -12.00 1.15 -0.80
C ASP A 138 -11.54 2.50 -1.40
N LEU A 139 -10.27 2.87 -1.26
CA LEU A 139 -9.67 4.02 -1.96
C LEU A 139 -9.73 3.87 -3.49
N MET A 140 -9.41 2.69 -4.03
CA MET A 140 -9.49 2.42 -5.48
C MET A 140 -10.92 2.50 -6.02
N VAL A 141 -11.91 2.09 -5.23
CA VAL A 141 -13.33 2.18 -5.61
C VAL A 141 -13.80 3.64 -5.53
N GLN A 142 -13.47 4.36 -4.47
CA GLN A 142 -13.87 5.75 -4.29
C GLN A 142 -13.34 6.67 -5.37
N THR A 143 -12.05 6.54 -5.71
CA THR A 143 -11.44 7.34 -6.79
C THR A 143 -12.15 7.16 -8.13
N LYS A 144 -12.61 5.95 -8.47
CA LYS A 144 -13.43 5.69 -9.67
C LYS A 144 -14.85 6.26 -9.61
N THR A 145 -15.37 6.55 -8.42
CA THR A 145 -16.71 7.16 -8.27
C THR A 145 -16.66 8.69 -8.25
N ILE A 146 -15.54 9.25 -7.80
CA ILE A 146 -15.30 10.70 -7.73
C ILE A 146 -14.89 11.23 -9.11
N VAL A 147 -13.99 10.53 -9.80
CA VAL A 147 -13.57 10.87 -11.17
C VAL A 147 -14.56 10.22 -12.14
N LYS A 148 -15.48 11.00 -12.72
CA LYS A 148 -16.43 10.58 -13.76
C LYS A 148 -16.06 11.14 -15.12
#